data_AF-A0A4U2Z9C1-F1
#
_entry.id   AF-A0A4U2Z9C1-F1
#
_cell.length_a   1.000
_cell.length_b   1.000
_cell.length_c   1.000
_cell.angle_alpha   90.00
_cell.angle_beta   90.00
_cell.angle_gamma   90.00
#
_symmetry.space_group_name_H-M   'P 1'
#
loop_
_entity.id
_entity.type
_entity.pdbx_description
1 polymer ?
#
loop_
_entity_poly.entity_id
_entity_poly.type
_entity_poly.pdbx_seq_one_letter_code
_entity_poly.pdbx_strand_id
1 'polypeptide(L)'
;MEHTPNLGLKKPGPTDSILISEINENMDVLDAAVSELQKGSASIPDLETADKTLAGAINEVKQESSTVKQELDTHSGDMAKHNQFIHEGKLHQIGFGYNPTLGCFTFSIREVI
;
A
#
# COMPACT_ATOMS: atom_id res chain seq x y z
N MET A 1 -46.63 -0.62 8.48
CA MET A 1 -45.46 -1.13 7.76
C MET A 1 -44.25 -0.29 8.10
N GLU A 2 -43.23 -0.93 8.64
CA GLU A 2 -41.94 -0.34 9.00
C GLU A 2 -40.92 -0.56 7.87
N HIS A 3 -39.71 0.00 7.99
CA HIS A 3 -38.60 -0.24 7.07
C HIS A 3 -37.37 -0.79 7.80
N THR A 4 -36.55 -1.59 7.09
CA THR A 4 -35.25 -2.00 7.62
C THR A 4 -34.26 -0.83 7.61
N PRO A 5 -33.33 -0.75 8.57
CA PRO A 5 -32.47 0.43 8.73
C PRO A 5 -31.39 0.57 7.66
N ASN A 6 -30.93 -0.53 7.05
CA ASN A 6 -29.77 -0.50 6.15
C ASN A 6 -30.16 -0.37 4.67
N LEU A 7 -31.19 -1.10 4.27
CA LEU A 7 -31.60 -1.22 2.86
C LEU A 7 -33.01 -0.66 2.62
N GLY A 8 -33.66 -0.08 3.64
CA GLY A 8 -35.00 0.49 3.50
C GLY A 8 -36.07 -0.52 3.09
N LEU A 9 -35.83 -1.82 3.27
CA LEU A 9 -36.76 -2.88 2.85
C LEU A 9 -38.04 -2.78 3.65
N LYS A 10 -39.18 -2.96 2.99
CA LYS A 10 -40.48 -3.04 3.64
C LYS A 10 -40.48 -4.17 4.65
N LYS A 11 -40.77 -3.85 5.90
CA LYS A 11 -40.80 -4.77 7.03
C LYS A 11 -42.23 -4.82 7.59
N PRO A 12 -42.99 -5.87 7.31
CA PRO A 12 -44.33 -6.02 7.84
C PRO A 12 -44.31 -6.22 9.37
N GLY A 13 -45.24 -5.59 10.07
CA GLY A 13 -45.53 -5.87 11.47
C GLY A 13 -46.28 -7.20 11.66
N PRO A 14 -46.53 -7.63 12.90
CA PRO A 14 -47.13 -8.94 13.20
C PRO A 14 -48.51 -9.18 12.59
N THR A 15 -49.24 -8.10 12.29
CA THR A 15 -50.61 -8.12 11.76
C THR A 15 -50.72 -7.45 10.40
N ASP A 16 -49.61 -6.99 9.81
CA ASP A 16 -49.63 -6.34 8.50
C ASP A 16 -49.90 -7.38 7.41
N SER A 17 -50.73 -7.02 6.44
CA SER A 17 -50.90 -7.81 5.22
C SER A 17 -49.69 -7.58 4.29
N ILE A 18 -49.20 -8.65 3.67
CA ILE A 18 -48.05 -8.59 2.75
C ILE A 18 -48.56 -8.70 1.32
N LEU A 19 -48.21 -7.73 0.49
CA LEU A 19 -48.47 -7.78 -0.94
C LEU A 19 -47.27 -8.39 -1.67
N ILE A 20 -47.53 -9.21 -2.70
CA ILE A 20 -46.45 -9.81 -3.52
C ILE A 20 -45.57 -8.73 -4.17
N SER A 21 -46.15 -7.58 -4.55
CA SER A 21 -45.39 -6.45 -5.08
C SER A 21 -44.32 -5.94 -4.09
N GLU A 22 -44.61 -5.93 -2.80
CA GLU A 22 -43.68 -5.49 -1.77
C GLU A 22 -42.51 -6.47 -1.60
N ILE A 23 -42.77 -7.77 -1.79
CA ILE A 23 -41.73 -8.79 -1.81
C ILE A 23 -40.82 -8.58 -3.02
N ASN A 24 -41.40 -8.38 -4.21
CA ASN A 24 -40.64 -8.17 -5.44
C ASN A 24 -39.77 -6.92 -5.35
N GLU A 25 -40.32 -5.80 -4.89
CA GLU A 25 -39.55 -4.57 -4.70
C GLU A 25 -38.40 -4.74 -3.69
N ASN A 26 -38.64 -5.45 -2.57
CA ASN A 26 -37.57 -5.77 -1.63
C ASN A 26 -36.50 -6.67 -2.28
N MET A 27 -36.89 -7.57 -3.17
CA MET A 27 -35.97 -8.46 -3.87
C MET A 27 -35.10 -7.69 -4.87
N ASP A 28 -35.67 -6.73 -5.59
CA ASP A 28 -34.93 -5.86 -6.52
C ASP A 28 -33.87 -5.04 -5.77
N VAL A 29 -34.21 -4.51 -4.58
CA VAL A 29 -33.25 -3.78 -3.74
C VAL A 29 -32.13 -4.70 -3.23
N LEU A 30 -32.47 -5.93 -2.83
CA LEU A 30 -31.49 -6.92 -2.38
C LEU A 30 -30.56 -7.35 -3.51
N ASP A 31 -31.09 -7.62 -4.70
CA ASP A 31 -30.31 -8.01 -5.87
C ASP A 31 -29.33 -6.90 -6.28
N ALA A 32 -29.80 -5.65 -6.31
CA ALA A 32 -28.95 -4.49 -6.57
C ALA A 32 -27.82 -4.36 -5.53
N ALA A 33 -28.14 -4.44 -4.23
CA ALA A 33 -27.15 -4.32 -3.17
C ALA A 33 -26.11 -5.46 -3.22
N VAL A 34 -26.53 -6.69 -3.52
CA VAL A 34 -25.64 -7.84 -3.68
C VAL A 34 -24.76 -7.70 -4.93
N SER A 35 -25.34 -7.22 -6.04
CA SER A 35 -24.59 -6.94 -7.27
C SER A 35 -23.50 -5.88 -7.04
N GLU A 36 -23.79 -4.81 -6.29
CA GLU A 36 -22.79 -3.80 -5.95
C GLU A 36 -21.69 -4.35 -5.02
N LEU A 37 -22.02 -5.23 -4.08
CA LEU A 37 -21.00 -5.93 -3.28
C LEU A 37 -20.10 -6.82 -4.16
N GLN A 38 -20.68 -7.52 -5.14
CA GLN A 38 -19.93 -8.31 -6.10
C GLN A 38 -19.03 -7.45 -7.00
N LYS A 39 -19.48 -6.24 -7.38
CA LYS A 39 -18.66 -5.25 -8.09
C LYS A 39 -17.58 -4.63 -7.20
N GLY A 40 -17.83 -4.44 -5.90
CA GLY A 40 -16.81 -4.03 -4.93
C GLY A 40 -15.73 -5.11 -4.74
N SER A 41 -16.10 -6.38 -4.93
CA SER A 41 -15.17 -7.51 -5.08
C SER A 41 -14.72 -7.74 -6.53
N ALA A 42 -14.96 -6.80 -7.45
CA ALA A 42 -14.64 -6.98 -8.86
C ALA A 42 -13.17 -7.37 -9.02
N SER A 43 -12.97 -8.35 -9.90
CA SER A 43 -11.65 -8.75 -10.34
C SER A 43 -10.98 -7.55 -11.01
N ILE A 44 -9.78 -7.21 -10.53
CA ILE A 44 -8.82 -6.26 -11.06
C ILE A 44 -7.80 -7.13 -11.82
N PRO A 45 -8.02 -7.42 -13.11
CA PRO A 45 -7.23 -8.40 -13.86
C PRO A 45 -5.77 -7.99 -14.02
N ASP A 46 -5.50 -6.68 -13.98
CA ASP A 46 -4.19 -6.07 -14.24
C ASP A 46 -3.22 -6.18 -13.05
N LEU A 47 -3.64 -6.72 -11.91
CA LEU A 47 -2.72 -7.01 -10.80
C LEU A 47 -1.67 -8.04 -11.22
N GLU A 48 -0.47 -7.98 -10.68
CA GLU A 48 0.53 -9.03 -10.90
C GLU A 48 0.26 -10.26 -10.02
N THR A 49 -0.29 -10.03 -8.82
CA THR A 49 -0.60 -11.07 -7.85
C THR A 49 -1.68 -12.06 -8.34
N ALA A 50 -1.70 -13.28 -7.79
CA ALA A 50 -2.68 -14.31 -8.16
C ALA A 50 -4.11 -13.94 -7.69
N ASP A 51 -4.22 -13.21 -6.58
CA ASP A 51 -5.48 -12.68 -6.08
C ASP A 51 -5.84 -11.42 -6.86
N LYS A 52 -6.82 -11.50 -7.75
CA LYS A 52 -7.26 -10.38 -8.56
C LYS A 52 -8.25 -9.47 -7.84
N THR A 53 -8.39 -9.54 -6.52
CA THR A 53 -9.33 -8.66 -5.80
C THR A 53 -8.65 -7.40 -5.28
N LEU A 54 -9.43 -6.50 -4.69
CA LEU A 54 -8.89 -5.36 -3.94
C LEU A 54 -7.91 -5.80 -2.83
N ALA A 55 -8.13 -6.96 -2.20
CA ALA A 55 -7.20 -7.49 -1.21
C ALA A 55 -5.85 -7.86 -1.84
N GLY A 56 -5.86 -8.42 -3.05
CA GLY A 56 -4.67 -8.65 -3.86
C GLY A 56 -3.91 -7.36 -4.14
N ALA A 57 -4.61 -6.32 -4.59
CA ALA A 57 -4.01 -4.99 -4.85
C ALA A 57 -3.31 -4.41 -3.61
N ILE A 58 -3.98 -4.48 -2.45
CA ILE A 58 -3.43 -4.00 -1.18
C ILE A 58 -2.16 -4.77 -0.79
N ASN A 59 -2.15 -6.09 -1.00
CA ASN A 59 -1.00 -6.92 -0.70
C ASN A 59 0.19 -6.63 -1.63
N GLU A 60 -0.08 -6.39 -2.91
CA GLU A 60 0.93 -6.02 -3.92
C GLU A 60 1.62 -4.69 -3.55
N VAL A 61 0.83 -3.64 -3.29
CA VAL A 61 1.34 -2.33 -2.84
C VAL A 61 2.13 -2.44 -1.53
N LYS A 62 1.66 -3.25 -0.59
CA LYS A 62 2.37 -3.49 0.68
C LYS A 62 3.73 -4.17 0.45
N GLN A 63 3.79 -5.10 -0.49
CA GLN A 63 5.03 -5.80 -0.83
C GLN A 63 6.03 -4.85 -1.49
N GLU A 64 5.61 -4.09 -2.51
CA GLU A 64 6.45 -3.08 -3.16
C GLU A 64 6.98 -2.05 -2.16
N SER A 65 6.11 -1.53 -1.28
CA SER A 65 6.51 -0.57 -0.25
C SER A 65 7.53 -1.16 0.72
N SER A 66 7.41 -2.44 1.08
CA SER A 66 8.38 -3.13 1.94
C SER A 66 9.72 -3.31 1.24
N THR A 67 9.71 -3.65 -0.06
CA THR A 67 10.92 -3.75 -0.89
C THR A 67 11.64 -2.42 -0.97
N VAL A 68 10.92 -1.34 -1.34
CA VAL A 68 11.49 0.02 -1.40
C VAL A 68 12.08 0.44 -0.06
N LYS A 69 11.40 0.14 1.05
CA LYS A 69 11.92 0.44 2.38
C LYS A 69 13.22 -0.33 2.66
N GLN A 70 13.26 -1.61 2.35
CA GLN A 70 14.46 -2.43 2.53
C GLN A 70 15.62 -1.89 1.69
N GLU A 71 15.38 -1.56 0.42
CA GLU A 71 16.38 -0.98 -0.47
C GLU A 71 16.90 0.37 0.04
N LEU A 72 16.01 1.21 0.61
CA LEU A 72 16.39 2.48 1.22
C LEU A 72 17.24 2.29 2.48
N ASP A 73 16.85 1.36 3.34
CA ASP A 73 17.60 1.02 4.56
C ASP A 73 19.00 0.48 4.20
N THR A 74 19.09 -0.40 3.19
CA THR A 74 20.36 -0.90 2.66
C THR A 74 21.20 0.22 2.06
N HIS A 75 20.65 1.07 1.19
CA HIS A 75 21.39 2.18 0.60
C HIS A 75 21.86 3.19 1.64
N SER A 76 21.04 3.49 2.65
CA SER A 76 21.42 4.41 3.74
C SER A 76 22.58 3.85 4.57
N GLY A 77 22.59 2.53 4.81
CA GLY A 77 23.71 1.85 5.46
C GLY A 77 24.97 1.76 4.59
N ASP A 78 24.82 1.45 3.30
CA ASP A 78 25.94 1.23 2.38
C ASP A 78 26.52 2.53 1.82
N MET A 79 25.78 3.64 1.78
CA MET A 79 26.31 4.99 1.51
C MET A 79 27.52 5.32 2.38
N ALA A 80 27.54 4.84 3.62
CA ALA A 80 28.68 5.00 4.51
C ALA A 80 29.93 4.24 4.02
N LYS A 81 29.76 3.14 3.28
CA LYS A 81 30.83 2.26 2.77
C LYS A 81 31.34 2.64 1.39
N HIS A 82 30.56 3.32 0.54
CA HIS A 82 30.97 3.65 -0.83
C HIS A 82 32.23 4.52 -0.94
N ASN A 83 32.56 5.25 0.13
CA ASN A 83 33.81 6.02 0.23
C ASN A 83 34.80 5.41 1.22
N GLN A 84 34.60 4.17 1.66
CA GLN A 84 35.48 3.47 2.60
C GLN A 84 36.32 2.38 1.91
N PHE A 85 37.57 2.24 2.34
CA PHE A 85 38.50 1.22 1.83
C PHE A 85 39.49 0.79 2.91
N ILE A 86 40.04 -0.42 2.79
CA ILE A 86 41.06 -0.92 3.71
C ILE A 86 42.45 -0.62 3.12
N HIS A 87 43.31 0.00 3.93
CA HIS A 87 44.71 0.22 3.63
C HIS A 87 45.53 -0.06 4.90
N GLU A 88 46.61 -0.83 4.77
CA GLU A 88 47.46 -1.25 5.92
C GLU A 88 46.68 -1.86 7.10
N GLY A 89 45.61 -2.60 6.81
CA GLY A 89 44.79 -3.25 7.83
C GLY A 89 43.81 -2.33 8.57
N LYS A 90 43.71 -1.06 8.17
CA LYS A 90 42.82 -0.05 8.78
C LYS A 90 41.75 0.42 7.80
N LEU A 91 40.55 0.66 8.31
CA LEU A 91 39.45 1.22 7.54
C LEU A 91 39.65 2.73 7.37
N HIS A 92 39.63 3.20 6.13
CA HIS A 92 39.76 4.61 5.79
C HIS A 92 38.53 5.09 5.04
N GLN A 93 38.22 6.38 5.13
CA GLN A 93 37.12 7.03 4.42
C GLN A 93 37.59 8.26 3.65
N ILE A 94 37.12 8.41 2.40
CA ILE A 94 37.33 9.59 1.54
C ILE A 94 36.22 10.62 1.79
N GLY A 95 36.59 11.78 2.32
CA GLY A 95 35.72 12.96 2.39
C GLY A 95 36.00 13.90 1.23
N PHE A 96 34.97 14.32 0.50
CA PHE A 96 35.06 15.38 -0.50
C PHE A 96 34.58 16.71 0.09
N GLY A 97 35.25 17.81 -0.24
CA GLY A 97 34.88 19.14 0.21
C GLY A 97 35.45 20.24 -0.69
N TYR A 98 35.00 21.46 -0.48
CA TYR A 98 35.53 22.64 -1.17
C TYR A 98 36.40 23.45 -0.22
N ASN A 99 37.62 23.78 -0.63
CA ASN A 99 38.52 24.62 0.15
C ASN A 99 38.39 26.08 -0.32
N PRO A 100 37.75 26.98 0.46
CA PRO A 100 37.52 28.36 0.05
C PRO A 100 38.82 29.19 0.00
N THR A 101 39.85 28.82 0.76
CA THR A 101 41.14 29.52 0.77
C THR A 101 41.95 29.23 -0.49
N LEU A 102 41.88 28.00 -0.99
CA LEU A 102 42.57 27.57 -2.21
C LEU A 102 41.69 27.69 -3.47
N GLY A 103 40.40 27.93 -3.31
CA GLY A 103 39.45 28.06 -4.41
C GLY A 103 39.20 26.76 -5.19
N CYS A 104 39.46 25.59 -4.62
CA CYS A 104 39.44 24.31 -5.32
C CYS A 104 38.72 23.19 -4.56
N PHE A 105 38.31 22.15 -5.29
CA PHE A 105 37.86 20.90 -4.68
C PHE A 105 39.02 20.16 -4.02
N THR A 106 38.78 19.66 -2.82
CA THR A 106 39.74 18.88 -2.04
C THR A 106 39.12 17.56 -1.61
N PHE A 107 39.97 16.55 -1.43
CA PHE A 107 39.59 15.33 -0.76
C PHE A 107 40.49 15.10 0.46
N SER A 108 39.97 14.43 1.48
CA SER A 108 40.73 13.99 2.64
C SER A 108 40.50 12.51 2.87
N ILE A 109 41.54 11.81 3.32
CA ILE A 109 41.47 10.43 3.77
C ILE A 109 41.58 10.45 5.29
N ARG A 110 40.61 9.86 5.98
CA ARG A 110 40.61 9.72 7.44
C ARG A 110 40.42 8.26 7.84
N GLU A 111 41.11 7.82 8.87
CA GLU A 111 40.86 6.52 9.50
C GLU A 111 39.48 6.54 10.18
N VAL A 112 38.68 5.50 9.96
CA VAL A 112 37.39 5.28 10.61
C VAL A 112 37.60 4.18 11.66
N ILE A 113 37.38 4.54 12.93
CA ILE A 113 37.53 3.66 14.09
C ILE A 113 36.48 2.54 14.04
#